data_AF-O28952-F1
#
_entry.id   AF-O28952-F1
#
_cell.length_a   1.000
_cell.length_b   1.000
_cell.length_c   1.000
_cell.angle_alpha   90.00
_cell.angle_beta   90.00
_cell.angle_gamma   90.00
#
_symmetry.space_group_name_H-M   'P 1'
#
loop_
_entity.id
_entity.type
_entity.pdbx_description
1 polymer ?
#
loop_
_entity_poly.entity_id
_entity_poly.type
_entity_poly.pdbx_seq_one_letter_code
_entity_poly.pdbx_strand_id
1 'polypeptide(L)'
;MVPMMDKIYIDKINEIEKRMNYVVDNWEFDPQISNQEIRFVLCAYIHGFYKNKKVKKLAESYSQKIKERRRLDSETILTALVSALIVGEDLLIYWNKLKNRIEKSPITEKSNLIIQLLPILNFNILKKIGELEYFKSLLEYLRTQGEELIYYWACKQIFLEKINVNIDTSKIKNLKEYLLWELITSEEYENQKESLREKFIPEILNYKFERFDLVVFLMYLFLKKNRIYIFTESELNRIIKKEVMLRINKKVWFPVLSSLLFLLIKLWSIESIKITYETHGQILMIIVGTSFLYFEERLPPIELPVKRIKITLGQIGEFMIVVPILKALGLVSLITRMIP
;
A
#
# COMPACT_ATOMS: atom_id res chain seq x y z
N MET A 1 -6.90 -3.78 27.87
CA MET A 1 -5.47 -3.92 28.24
C MET A 1 -4.52 -3.63 27.06
N VAL A 2 -4.87 -2.72 26.14
CA VAL A 2 -4.22 -2.59 24.82
C VAL A 2 -3.07 -1.55 24.71
N PRO A 3 -2.99 -0.44 25.47
CA PRO A 3 -2.00 0.61 25.15
C PRO A 3 -0.54 0.25 25.43
N MET A 4 -0.28 -0.72 26.32
CA MET A 4 1.09 -1.10 26.68
C MET A 4 1.73 -2.03 25.63
N MET A 5 1.00 -3.01 25.10
CA MET A 5 1.52 -3.85 24.00
C MET A 5 1.81 -3.02 22.75
N ASP A 6 0.95 -2.04 22.43
CA ASP A 6 1.10 -1.18 21.26
C ASP A 6 2.37 -0.35 21.28
N LYS A 7 2.70 0.26 22.43
CA LYS A 7 3.94 1.04 22.58
C LYS A 7 5.17 0.17 22.32
N ILE A 8 5.18 -1.05 22.84
CA ILE A 8 6.34 -1.94 22.69
C ILE A 8 6.47 -2.43 21.24
N TYR A 9 5.35 -2.65 20.53
CA TYR A 9 5.39 -2.98 19.09
C TYR A 9 5.97 -1.82 18.28
N ILE A 10 5.57 -0.59 18.58
CA ILE A 10 6.11 0.62 17.93
C ILE A 10 7.60 0.75 18.19
N ASP A 11 8.05 0.55 19.43
CA ASP A 11 9.47 0.62 19.79
C ASP A 11 10.28 -0.42 19.00
N LYS A 12 9.76 -1.65 18.86
CA LYS A 12 10.41 -2.70 18.07
C LYS A 12 10.43 -2.40 16.58
N ILE A 13 9.34 -1.86 16.03
CA ILE A 13 9.28 -1.38 14.64
C ILE A 13 10.34 -0.30 14.42
N ASN A 14 10.45 0.67 15.34
CA ASN A 14 11.41 1.77 15.25
C ASN A 14 12.85 1.28 15.31
N GLU A 15 13.14 0.27 16.15
CA GLU A 15 14.44 -0.41 16.20
C GLU A 15 14.82 -1.02 14.83
N ILE A 16 13.88 -1.78 14.23
CA ILE A 16 14.08 -2.39 12.91
C ILE A 16 14.26 -1.30 11.84
N GLU A 17 13.38 -0.29 11.80
CA GLU A 17 13.47 0.80 10.84
C GLU A 17 14.75 1.64 11.00
N LYS A 18 15.29 1.77 12.22
CA LYS A 18 16.59 2.39 12.45
C LYS A 18 17.71 1.59 11.77
N ARG A 19 17.72 0.25 11.85
CA ARG A 19 18.70 -0.58 11.11
C ARG A 19 18.49 -0.45 9.61
N MET A 20 17.25 -0.44 9.12
CA MET A 20 16.96 -0.24 7.70
C MET A 20 17.46 1.13 7.20
N ASN A 21 17.22 2.20 7.96
CA ASN A 21 17.74 3.53 7.65
C ASN A 21 19.27 3.53 7.60
N TYR A 22 19.92 2.87 8.56
CA TYR A 22 21.38 2.72 8.58
C TYR A 22 21.88 2.01 7.32
N VAL A 23 21.25 0.91 6.91
CA VAL A 23 21.59 0.20 5.67
C VAL A 23 21.43 1.13 4.46
N VAL A 24 20.30 1.82 4.35
CA VAL A 24 20.03 2.75 3.24
C VAL A 24 21.08 3.84 3.12
N ASP A 25 21.55 4.37 4.25
CA ASP A 25 22.47 5.50 4.27
C ASP A 25 23.96 5.09 4.18
N ASN A 26 24.32 3.85 4.55
CA ASN A 26 25.73 3.44 4.72
C ASN A 26 26.18 2.26 3.84
N TRP A 27 25.31 1.65 3.03
CA TRP A 27 25.64 0.43 2.26
C TRP A 27 26.85 0.54 1.31
N GLU A 28 27.22 1.75 0.87
CA GLU A 28 28.41 1.96 0.04
C GLU A 28 29.72 1.95 0.84
N PHE A 29 29.65 2.38 2.11
CA PHE A 29 30.81 2.70 2.94
C PHE A 29 31.07 1.67 4.03
N ASP A 30 30.03 1.04 4.57
CA ASP A 30 30.16 0.02 5.60
C ASP A 30 30.22 -1.39 4.97
N PRO A 31 31.40 -2.04 4.96
CA PRO A 31 31.55 -3.38 4.39
C PRO A 31 30.84 -4.47 5.22
N GLN A 32 30.38 -4.17 6.43
CA GLN A 32 29.62 -5.12 7.25
C GLN A 32 28.17 -5.27 6.81
N ILE A 33 27.64 -4.31 6.02
CA ILE A 33 26.29 -4.40 5.45
C ILE A 33 26.29 -5.49 4.37
N SER A 34 25.50 -6.54 4.62
CA SER A 34 25.42 -7.67 3.68
C SER A 34 24.43 -7.44 2.54
N ASN A 35 24.63 -8.17 1.43
CA ASN A 35 23.67 -8.22 0.33
C ASN A 35 22.27 -8.66 0.78
N GLN A 36 22.18 -9.50 1.81
CA GLN A 36 20.93 -9.97 2.40
C GLN A 36 20.17 -8.82 3.08
N GLU A 37 20.88 -7.98 3.84
CA GLU A 37 20.26 -6.82 4.49
C GLU A 37 19.75 -5.82 3.48
N ILE A 38 20.55 -5.52 2.46
CA ILE A 38 20.14 -4.70 1.33
C ILE A 38 18.85 -5.29 0.72
N ARG A 39 18.87 -6.59 0.40
CA ARG A 39 17.72 -7.27 -0.20
C ARG A 39 16.46 -7.13 0.63
N PHE A 40 16.51 -7.38 1.93
CA PHE A 40 15.31 -7.30 2.76
C PHE A 40 14.80 -5.87 2.94
N VAL A 41 15.68 -4.86 2.94
CA VAL A 41 15.24 -3.46 2.88
C VAL A 41 14.47 -3.18 1.59
N LEU A 42 14.99 -3.66 0.46
CA LEU A 42 14.33 -3.53 -0.84
C LEU A 42 12.99 -4.29 -0.85
N CYS A 43 12.94 -5.52 -0.32
CA CYS A 43 11.69 -6.28 -0.19
C CYS A 43 10.66 -5.54 0.66
N ALA A 44 11.05 -5.03 1.83
CA ALA A 44 10.15 -4.28 2.72
C ALA A 44 9.55 -3.04 2.03
N TYR A 45 10.31 -2.43 1.12
CA TYR A 45 9.84 -1.35 0.26
C TYR A 45 8.85 -1.80 -0.80
N ILE A 46 9.13 -2.90 -1.52
CA ILE A 46 8.21 -3.48 -2.51
C ILE A 46 6.87 -3.89 -1.87
N HIS A 47 6.91 -4.44 -0.65
CA HIS A 47 5.71 -4.79 0.12
C HIS A 47 4.96 -3.57 0.67
N GLY A 48 5.49 -2.35 0.51
CA GLY A 48 4.83 -1.11 0.94
C GLY A 48 4.87 -0.83 2.45
N PHE A 49 5.54 -1.68 3.23
CA PHE A 49 5.70 -1.52 4.68
C PHE A 49 6.72 -0.44 5.05
N TYR A 50 7.77 -0.29 4.22
CA TYR A 50 8.79 0.72 4.38
C TYR A 50 8.74 1.74 3.23
N LYS A 51 8.71 3.04 3.55
CA LYS A 51 8.38 4.10 2.58
C LYS A 51 9.50 5.13 2.37
N ASN A 52 10.72 4.84 2.81
CA ASN A 52 11.83 5.76 2.61
C ASN A 52 12.15 5.92 1.12
N LYS A 53 12.09 7.15 0.60
CA LYS A 53 12.36 7.44 -0.81
C LYS A 53 13.80 7.15 -1.23
N LYS A 54 14.76 7.19 -0.29
CA LYS A 54 16.17 6.86 -0.55
C LYS A 54 16.37 5.41 -1.00
N VAL A 55 15.42 4.50 -0.72
CA VAL A 55 15.50 3.10 -1.17
C VAL A 55 15.55 2.98 -2.69
N LYS A 56 14.86 3.85 -3.43
CA LYS A 56 14.95 3.86 -4.89
C LYS A 56 16.36 4.18 -5.37
N LYS A 57 17.00 5.19 -4.77
CA LYS A 57 18.40 5.55 -5.05
C LYS A 57 19.34 4.39 -4.73
N LEU A 58 19.14 3.73 -3.60
CA LEU A 58 19.90 2.53 -3.26
C LEU A 58 19.75 1.46 -4.35
N ALA A 59 18.52 1.16 -4.79
CA ALA A 59 18.26 0.15 -5.81
C ALA A 59 18.93 0.51 -7.15
N GLU A 60 18.87 1.78 -7.56
CA GLU A 60 19.52 2.31 -8.76
C GLU A 60 21.05 2.15 -8.69
N SER A 61 21.68 2.66 -7.63
CA SER A 61 23.14 2.56 -7.43
C SER A 61 23.60 1.10 -7.32
N TYR A 62 22.85 0.26 -6.60
CA TYR A 62 23.19 -1.16 -6.47
C TYR A 62 23.06 -1.89 -7.81
N SER A 63 22.03 -1.59 -8.61
CA SER A 63 21.87 -2.13 -9.98
C SER A 63 23.07 -1.81 -10.87
N GLN A 64 23.55 -0.56 -10.85
CA GLN A 64 24.74 -0.14 -11.60
C GLN A 64 25.98 -0.91 -11.15
N LYS A 65 26.24 -0.97 -9.83
CA LYS A 65 27.37 -1.70 -9.25
C LYS A 65 27.38 -3.18 -9.61
N ILE A 66 26.21 -3.82 -9.74
CA ILE A 66 26.12 -5.24 -10.14
C ILE A 66 26.49 -5.43 -11.61
N LYS A 67 26.11 -4.51 -12.50
CA LYS A 67 26.41 -4.63 -13.94
C LYS A 67 27.91 -4.63 -14.23
N GLU A 68 28.70 -3.99 -13.36
CA GLU A 68 30.17 -3.97 -13.43
C GLU A 68 30.82 -5.30 -12.97
N ARG A 69 30.08 -6.16 -12.26
CA ARG A 69 30.63 -7.43 -11.73
C ARG A 69 30.65 -8.52 -12.79
N ARG A 70 31.82 -9.13 -12.99
CA ARG A 70 32.00 -10.29 -13.90
C ARG A 70 31.29 -11.55 -13.41
N ARG A 71 31.28 -11.79 -12.10
CA ARG A 71 30.68 -12.98 -11.47
C ARG A 71 29.70 -12.54 -10.39
N LEU A 72 28.53 -13.16 -10.38
CA LEU A 72 27.50 -12.94 -9.38
C LEU A 72 27.33 -14.22 -8.57
N ASP A 73 27.51 -14.14 -7.25
CA ASP A 73 27.09 -15.19 -6.32
C ASP A 73 25.57 -15.19 -6.13
N SER A 74 25.04 -16.23 -5.49
CA SER A 74 23.59 -16.40 -5.30
C SER A 74 22.94 -15.23 -4.56
N GLU A 75 23.60 -14.70 -3.52
CA GLU A 75 23.10 -13.56 -2.74
C GLU A 75 23.02 -12.30 -3.59
N THR A 76 24.06 -12.03 -4.38
CA THR A 76 24.13 -10.89 -5.30
C THR A 76 23.07 -11.02 -6.39
N ILE A 77 22.81 -12.23 -6.93
CA ILE A 77 21.75 -12.44 -7.93
C ILE A 77 20.36 -12.14 -7.34
N LEU A 78 20.09 -12.63 -6.12
CA LEU A 78 18.82 -12.36 -5.44
C LEU A 78 18.63 -10.87 -5.20
N THR A 79 19.66 -10.18 -4.68
CA THR A 79 19.57 -8.74 -4.43
C THR A 79 19.44 -7.95 -5.73
N ALA A 80 20.13 -8.36 -6.81
CA ALA A 80 20.00 -7.78 -8.14
C ALA A 80 18.57 -7.87 -8.68
N LEU A 81 17.91 -9.01 -8.48
CA LEU A 81 16.53 -9.22 -8.91
C LEU A 81 15.58 -8.22 -8.23
N VAL A 82 15.74 -7.98 -6.92
CA VAL A 82 14.92 -7.00 -6.19
C VAL A 82 15.23 -5.57 -6.63
N SER A 83 16.50 -5.23 -6.85
CA SER A 83 16.88 -3.92 -7.37
C SER A 83 16.26 -3.67 -8.75
N ALA A 84 16.36 -4.64 -9.66
CA ALA A 84 15.77 -4.56 -11.00
C ALA A 84 14.24 -4.35 -10.94
N LEU A 85 13.56 -4.99 -9.99
CA LEU A 85 12.13 -4.80 -9.75
C LEU A 85 11.76 -3.37 -9.36
N ILE A 86 12.54 -2.75 -8.48
CA ILE A 86 12.29 -1.38 -8.00
C ILE A 86 12.56 -0.35 -9.10
N VAL A 87 13.62 -0.56 -9.88
CA VAL A 87 14.06 0.36 -10.94
C VAL A 87 13.28 0.15 -12.25
N GLY A 88 12.63 -1.00 -12.43
CA GLY A 88 11.88 -1.34 -13.64
C GLY A 88 12.75 -1.89 -14.77
N GLU A 89 13.91 -2.46 -14.46
CA GLU A 89 14.79 -3.10 -15.43
C GLU A 89 14.29 -4.49 -15.87
N ASP A 90 14.94 -5.07 -16.90
CA ASP A 90 14.65 -6.44 -17.31
C ASP A 90 15.07 -7.45 -16.23
N LEU A 91 14.08 -8.20 -15.76
CA LEU A 91 14.23 -9.19 -14.70
C LEU A 91 14.81 -10.51 -15.24
N LEU A 92 14.64 -10.80 -16.53
CA LEU A 92 14.96 -12.10 -17.13
C LEU A 92 16.45 -12.44 -16.99
N ILE A 93 17.33 -11.45 -17.08
CA ILE A 93 18.77 -11.63 -16.96
C ILE A 93 19.14 -12.24 -15.60
N TYR A 94 18.57 -11.72 -14.51
CA TYR A 94 18.85 -12.18 -13.15
C TYR A 94 18.04 -13.44 -12.82
N TRP A 95 16.80 -13.49 -13.28
CA TRP A 95 15.94 -14.65 -13.13
C TRP A 95 16.55 -15.92 -13.74
N ASN A 96 17.01 -15.87 -14.98
CA ASN A 96 17.59 -17.03 -15.66
C ASN A 96 18.87 -17.53 -14.97
N LYS A 97 19.69 -16.61 -14.46
CA LYS A 97 20.87 -16.95 -13.65
C LYS A 97 20.47 -17.65 -12.35
N LEU A 98 19.46 -17.14 -11.65
CA LEU A 98 18.94 -17.74 -10.42
C LEU A 98 18.33 -19.12 -10.68
N LYS A 99 17.52 -19.26 -11.73
CA LYS A 99 16.89 -20.54 -12.13
C LYS A 99 17.92 -21.63 -12.38
N ASN A 100 18.91 -21.35 -13.23
CA ASN A 100 20.02 -22.27 -13.49
C ASN A 100 20.83 -22.61 -12.23
N ARG A 101 20.93 -21.69 -11.26
CA ARG A 101 21.56 -21.95 -9.96
C ARG A 101 20.73 -22.92 -9.12
N ILE A 102 19.43 -22.65 -8.97
CA ILE A 102 18.47 -23.49 -8.23
C ILE A 102 18.45 -24.92 -8.77
N GLU A 103 18.48 -25.09 -10.08
CA GLU A 103 18.45 -26.42 -10.73
C GLU A 103 19.73 -27.23 -10.49
N LYS A 104 20.88 -26.56 -10.33
CA LYS A 104 22.19 -27.19 -10.12
C LYS A 104 22.61 -27.30 -8.67
N SER A 105 21.89 -26.64 -7.77
CA SER A 105 22.24 -26.61 -6.35
C SER A 105 21.85 -27.91 -5.64
N PRO A 106 22.64 -28.36 -4.66
CA PRO A 106 22.26 -29.46 -3.78
C PRO A 106 20.99 -29.11 -2.99
N ILE A 107 20.32 -30.13 -2.45
CA ILE A 107 19.00 -30.04 -1.79
C ILE A 107 18.91 -28.86 -0.81
N THR A 108 19.90 -28.69 0.07
CA THR A 108 19.91 -27.65 1.10
C THR A 108 20.08 -26.24 0.53
N GLU A 109 21.03 -26.04 -0.38
CA GLU A 109 21.22 -24.74 -1.06
C GLU A 109 19.97 -24.41 -1.91
N LYS A 110 19.41 -25.41 -2.61
CA LYS A 110 18.19 -25.26 -3.40
C LYS A 110 17.02 -24.77 -2.56
N SER A 111 16.72 -25.41 -1.43
CA SER A 111 15.66 -24.97 -0.51
C SER A 111 15.90 -23.55 -0.02
N ASN A 112 17.13 -23.23 0.39
CA ASN A 112 17.49 -21.89 0.87
C ASN A 112 17.28 -20.82 -0.22
N LEU A 113 17.69 -21.07 -1.46
CA LEU A 113 17.49 -20.13 -2.56
C LEU A 113 16.01 -19.88 -2.85
N ILE A 114 15.18 -20.94 -2.81
CA ILE A 114 13.74 -20.80 -3.01
C ILE A 114 13.16 -19.97 -1.87
N ILE A 115 13.50 -20.24 -0.60
CA ILE A 115 13.02 -19.48 0.57
C ILE A 115 13.39 -18.00 0.46
N GLN A 116 14.64 -17.69 0.09
CA GLN A 116 15.11 -16.30 -0.07
C GLN A 116 14.48 -15.57 -1.26
N LEU A 117 13.93 -16.29 -2.23
CA LEU A 117 13.24 -15.75 -3.40
C LEU A 117 11.78 -15.36 -3.11
N LEU A 118 11.11 -16.01 -2.16
CA LEU A 118 9.69 -15.77 -1.85
C LEU A 118 9.34 -14.31 -1.49
N PRO A 119 10.15 -13.58 -0.70
CA PRO A 119 9.87 -12.18 -0.38
C PRO A 119 9.94 -11.25 -1.59
N ILE A 120 10.62 -11.68 -2.67
CA ILE A 120 10.90 -10.86 -3.85
C ILE A 120 9.71 -10.87 -4.83
N LEU A 121 9.09 -12.03 -4.98
CA LEU A 121 8.12 -12.28 -6.04
C LEU A 121 6.70 -12.00 -5.58
N ASN A 122 5.88 -11.59 -6.54
CA ASN A 122 4.42 -11.53 -6.42
C ASN A 122 3.79 -12.06 -7.71
N PHE A 123 2.47 -12.24 -7.71
CA PHE A 123 1.73 -12.75 -8.86
C PHE A 123 2.06 -12.01 -10.17
N ASN A 124 2.05 -10.68 -10.13
CA ASN A 124 2.23 -9.84 -11.31
C ASN A 124 3.63 -9.99 -11.90
N ILE A 125 4.64 -10.11 -11.04
CA ILE A 125 6.03 -10.34 -11.45
C ILE A 125 6.15 -11.71 -12.13
N LEU A 126 5.63 -12.77 -11.48
CA LEU A 126 5.65 -14.13 -12.03
C LEU A 126 4.93 -14.22 -13.37
N LYS A 127 3.77 -13.55 -13.50
CA LYS A 127 3.03 -13.45 -14.74
C LYS A 127 3.81 -12.69 -15.82
N LYS A 128 4.50 -11.60 -15.46
CA LYS A 128 5.31 -10.80 -16.38
C LYS A 128 6.50 -11.60 -16.94
N ILE A 129 7.14 -12.44 -16.12
CA ILE A 129 8.28 -13.27 -16.57
C ILE A 129 7.84 -14.62 -17.19
N GLY A 130 6.56 -14.99 -17.09
CA GLY A 130 6.02 -16.21 -17.69
C GLY A 130 6.35 -17.51 -16.93
N GLU A 131 6.66 -17.43 -15.63
CA GLU A 131 7.24 -18.56 -14.85
C GLU A 131 6.34 -19.04 -13.71
N LEU A 132 5.01 -18.86 -13.86
CA LEU A 132 4.02 -19.27 -12.86
C LEU A 132 4.09 -20.77 -12.56
N GLU A 133 4.11 -21.62 -13.59
CA GLU A 133 4.12 -23.08 -13.43
C GLU A 133 5.44 -23.60 -12.85
N TYR A 134 6.57 -23.05 -13.30
CA TYR A 134 7.87 -23.36 -12.72
C TYR A 134 7.90 -22.98 -11.23
N PHE A 135 7.39 -21.79 -10.88
CA PHE A 135 7.37 -21.37 -9.49
C PHE A 135 6.46 -22.24 -8.61
N LYS A 136 5.29 -22.66 -9.10
CA LYS A 136 4.46 -23.66 -8.41
C LYS A 136 5.21 -24.96 -8.14
N SER A 137 6.00 -25.44 -9.09
CA SER A 137 6.83 -26.64 -8.89
C SER A 137 7.89 -26.46 -7.80
N LEU A 138 8.45 -25.25 -7.64
CA LEU A 138 9.38 -24.93 -6.55
C LEU A 138 8.69 -24.91 -5.18
N LEU A 139 7.44 -24.42 -5.11
CA LEU A 139 6.67 -24.46 -3.87
C LEU A 139 6.32 -25.90 -3.48
N GLU A 140 5.91 -26.73 -4.43
CA GLU A 140 5.62 -28.14 -4.13
C GLU A 140 6.89 -28.88 -3.69
N TYR A 141 8.04 -28.55 -4.30
CA TYR A 141 9.34 -29.02 -3.80
C TYR A 141 9.56 -28.64 -2.32
N LEU A 142 9.36 -27.38 -1.93
CA LEU A 142 9.49 -26.98 -0.52
C LEU A 142 8.56 -27.76 0.41
N ARG A 143 7.32 -28.00 -0.03
CA ARG A 143 6.34 -28.80 0.71
C ARG A 143 6.85 -30.22 0.97
N THR A 144 7.44 -30.87 -0.04
CA THR A 144 8.04 -32.21 0.13
C THR A 144 9.25 -32.24 1.07
N GLN A 145 9.94 -31.11 1.24
CA GLN A 145 11.05 -30.96 2.19
C GLN A 145 10.59 -30.65 3.63
N GLY A 146 9.28 -30.64 3.89
CA GLY A 146 8.72 -30.34 5.22
C GLY A 146 8.58 -28.85 5.52
N GLU A 147 8.84 -27.96 4.56
CA GLU A 147 8.70 -26.50 4.71
C GLU A 147 7.25 -26.04 4.49
N GLU A 148 6.31 -26.70 5.18
CA GLU A 148 4.87 -26.56 4.97
C GLU A 148 4.35 -25.15 5.29
N LEU A 149 4.84 -24.53 6.37
CA LEU A 149 4.51 -23.14 6.71
C LEU A 149 4.96 -22.15 5.64
N ILE A 150 6.16 -22.36 5.09
CA ILE A 150 6.70 -21.51 4.03
C ILE A 150 5.87 -21.65 2.76
N TYR A 151 5.48 -22.87 2.40
CA TYR A 151 4.58 -23.15 1.28
C TYR A 151 3.27 -22.36 1.41
N TYR A 152 2.59 -22.46 2.55
CA TYR A 152 1.30 -21.76 2.75
C TYR A 152 1.47 -20.24 2.75
N TRP A 153 2.54 -19.73 3.36
CA TRP A 153 2.84 -18.30 3.34
C TRP A 153 3.07 -17.80 1.91
N ALA A 154 3.88 -18.51 1.12
CA ALA A 154 4.11 -18.19 -0.27
C ALA A 154 2.81 -18.18 -1.07
N CYS A 155 1.97 -19.20 -0.92
CA CYS A 155 0.72 -19.29 -1.67
C CYS A 155 -0.25 -18.15 -1.30
N LYS A 156 -0.37 -17.81 -0.01
CA LYS A 156 -1.20 -16.68 0.44
C LYS A 156 -0.65 -15.34 -0.03
N GLN A 157 0.65 -15.11 0.08
CA GLN A 157 1.29 -13.84 -0.29
C GLN A 157 1.29 -13.64 -1.81
N ILE A 158 1.61 -14.69 -2.57
CA ILE A 158 1.88 -14.59 -4.00
C ILE A 158 0.61 -14.82 -4.81
N PHE A 159 -0.20 -15.83 -4.49
CA PHE A 159 -1.39 -16.18 -5.27
C PHE A 159 -2.70 -15.61 -4.67
N LEU A 160 -2.64 -15.00 -3.48
CA LEU A 160 -3.82 -14.51 -2.75
C LEU A 160 -4.90 -15.58 -2.54
N GLU A 161 -4.47 -16.85 -2.52
CA GLU A 161 -5.37 -17.98 -2.33
C GLU A 161 -5.88 -18.02 -0.89
N LYS A 162 -7.19 -18.22 -0.74
CA LYS A 162 -7.77 -18.59 0.56
C LYS A 162 -7.48 -20.06 0.80
N ILE A 163 -6.42 -20.32 1.56
CA ILE A 163 -6.03 -21.68 1.90
C ILE A 163 -6.57 -22.00 3.28
N ASN A 164 -7.26 -23.13 3.41
CA ASN A 164 -7.63 -23.65 4.72
C ASN A 164 -6.36 -24.24 5.37
N VAL A 165 -5.84 -23.55 6.36
CA VAL A 165 -4.53 -23.83 6.94
C VAL A 165 -4.77 -24.69 8.17
N ASN A 166 -4.71 -26.01 7.99
CA ASN A 166 -4.78 -26.96 9.10
C ASN A 166 -3.36 -27.34 9.54
N ILE A 167 -2.70 -26.43 10.26
CA ILE A 167 -1.35 -26.66 10.78
C ILE A 167 -1.47 -27.06 12.25
N ASP A 168 -0.92 -28.22 12.58
CA ASP A 168 -0.71 -28.62 13.97
C ASP A 168 0.24 -27.62 14.65
N THR A 169 -0.27 -26.93 15.68
CA THR A 169 0.48 -25.94 16.45
C THR A 169 1.68 -26.57 17.17
N SER A 170 1.70 -27.89 17.39
CA SER A 170 2.86 -28.62 17.93
C SER A 170 4.12 -28.52 17.05
N LYS A 171 3.95 -28.21 15.76
CA LYS A 171 5.05 -27.97 14.80
C LYS A 171 5.69 -26.60 14.99
N ILE A 172 5.05 -25.67 15.69
CA ILE A 172 5.52 -24.29 15.86
C ILE A 172 6.52 -24.25 17.02
N LYS A 173 7.79 -24.53 16.71
CA LYS A 173 8.85 -24.66 17.71
C LYS A 173 9.65 -23.37 17.91
N ASN A 174 9.98 -22.65 16.83
CA ASN A 174 10.79 -21.44 16.89
C ASN A 174 10.04 -20.21 16.37
N LEU A 175 10.64 -19.05 16.60
CA LEU A 175 10.10 -17.75 16.23
C LEU A 175 9.79 -17.64 14.73
N LYS A 176 10.64 -18.21 13.86
CA LYS A 176 10.42 -18.23 12.41
C LYS A 176 9.08 -18.90 12.05
N GLU A 177 8.82 -20.08 12.60
CA GLU A 177 7.59 -20.83 12.34
C GLU A 177 6.37 -20.07 12.88
N TYR A 178 6.49 -19.47 14.06
CA TYR A 178 5.43 -18.66 14.66
C TYR A 178 5.06 -17.45 13.78
N LEU A 179 6.06 -16.70 13.32
CA LEU A 179 5.84 -15.53 12.47
C LEU A 179 5.17 -15.90 11.15
N LEU A 180 5.62 -16.98 10.50
CA LEU A 180 4.98 -17.49 9.29
C LEU A 180 3.53 -17.86 9.56
N TRP A 181 3.27 -18.61 10.65
CA TRP A 181 1.94 -19.04 11.03
C TRP A 181 0.98 -17.86 11.28
N GLU A 182 1.38 -16.83 12.01
CA GLU A 182 0.59 -15.60 12.23
C GLU A 182 0.35 -14.80 10.93
N LEU A 183 1.30 -14.82 9.99
CA LEU A 183 1.10 -14.17 8.69
C LEU A 183 0.04 -14.91 7.84
N ILE A 184 -0.02 -16.23 7.97
CA ILE A 184 -0.90 -17.13 7.20
C ILE A 184 -2.30 -17.25 7.81
N THR A 185 -2.46 -17.31 9.13
CA THR A 185 -3.77 -17.54 9.77
C THR A 185 -4.68 -16.31 9.72
N SER A 186 -5.99 -16.56 9.72
CA SER A 186 -7.05 -15.54 9.87
C SER A 186 -7.37 -15.30 11.35
N GLU A 187 -8.24 -14.34 11.66
CA GLU A 187 -8.79 -14.11 13.00
C GLU A 187 -9.65 -15.30 13.48
N GLU A 188 -10.06 -16.22 12.60
CA GLU A 188 -10.84 -17.41 12.98
C GLU A 188 -10.07 -18.35 13.93
N TYR A 189 -8.74 -18.22 14.01
CA TYR A 189 -7.87 -19.02 14.87
C TYR A 189 -7.49 -18.33 16.20
N GLU A 190 -8.14 -17.22 16.61
CA GLU A 190 -7.73 -16.44 17.80
C GLU A 190 -7.50 -17.29 19.06
N ASN A 191 -8.36 -18.28 19.34
CA ASN A 191 -8.18 -19.15 20.51
C ASN A 191 -6.87 -19.96 20.48
N GLN A 192 -6.44 -20.41 19.29
CA GLN A 192 -5.16 -21.11 19.14
C GLN A 192 -3.98 -20.13 19.24
N LYS A 193 -4.18 -18.87 18.83
CA LYS A 193 -3.15 -17.84 18.86
C LYS A 193 -2.77 -17.44 20.27
N GLU A 194 -3.69 -17.41 21.21
CA GLU A 194 -3.44 -16.91 22.57
C GLU A 194 -2.25 -17.63 23.24
N SER A 195 -2.26 -18.96 23.28
CA SER A 195 -1.17 -19.77 23.86
C SER A 195 0.19 -19.55 23.19
N LEU A 196 0.21 -19.42 21.86
CA LEU A 196 1.44 -19.17 21.11
C LEU A 196 1.91 -17.72 21.27
N ARG A 197 0.99 -16.76 21.33
CA ARG A 197 1.28 -15.34 21.56
C ARG A 197 1.92 -15.11 22.91
N GLU A 198 1.40 -15.73 23.97
CA GLU A 198 2.00 -15.66 25.31
C GLU A 198 3.47 -16.09 25.31
N LYS A 199 3.81 -17.09 24.51
CA LYS A 199 5.20 -17.57 24.36
C LYS A 199 6.04 -16.67 23.46
N PHE A 200 5.57 -16.39 22.24
CA PHE A 200 6.40 -15.82 21.17
C PHE A 200 6.36 -14.30 21.09
N ILE A 201 5.33 -13.61 21.62
CA ILE A 201 5.33 -12.15 21.68
C ILE A 201 6.48 -11.63 22.54
N PRO A 202 6.72 -12.14 23.77
CA PRO A 202 7.91 -11.75 24.54
C PRO A 202 9.21 -12.02 23.80
N GLU A 203 9.29 -13.12 23.03
CA GLU A 203 10.47 -13.44 22.22
C GLU A 203 10.69 -12.40 21.11
N ILE A 204 9.64 -12.01 20.37
CA ILE A 204 9.70 -10.93 19.36
C ILE A 204 10.20 -9.63 19.96
N LEU A 205 9.67 -9.25 21.12
CA LEU A 205 9.98 -7.96 21.74
C LEU A 205 11.43 -7.92 22.26
N ASN A 206 11.92 -9.06 22.80
CA ASN A 206 13.27 -9.18 23.34
C ASN A 206 14.31 -9.66 22.31
N TYR A 207 13.90 -9.99 21.07
CA TYR A 207 14.79 -10.51 20.04
C TYR A 207 15.87 -9.48 19.68
N LYS A 208 17.12 -9.74 20.04
CA LYS A 208 18.25 -8.87 19.70
C LYS A 208 18.78 -9.23 18.33
N PHE A 209 18.96 -8.23 17.47
CA PHE A 209 19.53 -8.42 16.14
C PHE A 209 20.55 -7.34 15.82
N GLU A 210 21.66 -7.75 15.22
CA GLU A 210 22.68 -6.83 14.67
C GLU A 210 22.51 -6.64 13.16
N ARG A 211 21.89 -7.62 12.49
CA ARG A 211 21.69 -7.66 11.04
C ARG A 211 20.22 -7.85 10.69
N PHE A 212 19.81 -7.28 9.58
CA PHE A 212 18.46 -7.43 9.04
C PHE A 212 18.34 -8.71 8.17
N ASP A 213 18.02 -9.82 8.81
CA ASP A 213 17.86 -11.14 8.18
C ASP A 213 16.40 -11.50 7.90
N LEU A 214 16.15 -12.75 7.50
CA LEU A 214 14.80 -13.25 7.21
C LEU A 214 13.88 -13.23 8.43
N VAL A 215 14.38 -13.55 9.62
CA VAL A 215 13.55 -13.57 10.85
C VAL A 215 13.16 -12.14 11.19
N VAL A 216 14.10 -11.20 11.15
CA VAL A 216 13.80 -9.78 11.40
C VAL A 216 12.87 -9.20 10.33
N PHE A 217 13.02 -9.62 9.07
CA PHE A 217 12.08 -9.27 8.00
C PHE A 217 10.67 -9.78 8.29
N LEU A 218 10.51 -11.06 8.67
CA LEU A 218 9.21 -11.64 9.03
C LEU A 218 8.61 -10.96 10.27
N MET A 219 9.42 -10.64 11.27
CA MET A 219 9.01 -9.85 12.44
C MET A 219 8.48 -8.48 12.01
N TYR A 220 9.19 -7.81 11.10
CA TYR A 220 8.77 -6.51 10.58
C TYR A 220 7.41 -6.60 9.88
N LEU A 221 7.21 -7.60 9.01
CA LEU A 221 5.92 -7.83 8.36
C LEU A 221 4.80 -8.09 9.38
N PHE A 222 5.06 -8.97 10.35
CA PHE A 222 4.13 -9.29 11.43
C PHE A 222 3.73 -8.04 12.22
N LEU A 223 4.71 -7.27 12.69
CA LEU A 223 4.47 -6.07 13.50
C LEU A 223 3.73 -4.99 12.69
N LYS A 224 4.04 -4.82 11.40
CA LYS A 224 3.38 -3.83 10.55
C LYS A 224 1.95 -4.24 10.18
N LYS A 225 1.68 -5.53 10.02
CA LYS A 225 0.33 -6.07 9.77
C LYS A 225 -0.56 -5.99 11.03
N ASN A 226 -0.01 -6.32 12.19
CA ASN A 226 -0.71 -6.34 13.48
C ASN A 226 -0.60 -5.03 14.26
N ARG A 227 -0.14 -3.95 13.63
CA ARG A 227 -0.20 -2.63 14.25
C ARG A 227 -1.67 -2.30 14.45
N ILE A 228 -2.15 -2.44 15.69
CA ILE A 228 -3.44 -1.88 16.10
C ILE A 228 -3.31 -0.38 15.89
N TYR A 229 -3.98 0.13 14.85
CA TYR A 229 -3.99 1.54 14.53
C TYR A 229 -4.74 2.29 15.62
N ILE A 230 -4.08 2.64 16.73
CA ILE A 230 -4.50 3.80 17.51
C ILE A 230 -4.13 5.00 16.66
N PHE A 231 -5.09 5.48 15.86
CA PHE A 231 -5.04 6.88 15.49
C PHE A 231 -5.05 7.65 16.80
N THR A 232 -3.98 8.38 17.08
CA THR A 232 -4.11 9.45 18.07
C THR A 232 -5.29 10.34 17.66
N GLU A 233 -6.06 10.89 18.60
CA GLU A 233 -7.21 11.73 18.26
C GLU A 233 -6.83 12.83 17.25
N SER A 234 -5.59 13.33 17.32
CA SER A 234 -5.01 14.27 16.36
C SER A 234 -4.77 13.67 14.96
N GLU A 235 -4.28 12.43 14.83
CA GLU A 235 -4.13 11.73 13.54
C GLU A 235 -5.48 11.35 12.94
N LEU A 236 -6.42 10.89 13.77
CA LEU A 236 -7.79 10.61 13.35
C LEU A 236 -8.42 11.91 12.84
N ASN A 237 -8.35 12.99 13.63
CA ASN A 237 -8.83 14.31 13.23
C ASN A 237 -8.11 14.82 11.98
N ARG A 238 -6.81 14.52 11.78
CA ARG A 238 -6.08 14.90 10.56
C ARG A 238 -6.52 14.11 9.34
N ILE A 239 -6.79 12.81 9.48
CA ILE A 239 -7.28 11.95 8.39
C ILE A 239 -8.72 12.32 8.05
N ILE A 240 -9.59 12.44 9.06
CA ILE A 240 -10.95 12.96 8.90
C ILE A 240 -10.89 14.34 8.23
N LYS A 241 -10.06 15.27 8.72
CA LYS A 241 -9.89 16.59 8.10
C LYS A 241 -9.39 16.48 6.66
N LYS A 242 -8.45 15.60 6.35
CA LYS A 242 -7.95 15.41 4.97
C LYS A 242 -9.02 14.83 4.05
N GLU A 243 -9.79 13.85 4.52
CA GLU A 243 -10.85 13.21 3.74
C GLU A 243 -12.03 14.16 3.54
N VAL A 244 -12.42 14.89 4.59
CA VAL A 244 -13.39 15.98 4.53
C VAL A 244 -12.90 17.08 3.59
N MET A 245 -11.64 17.53 3.67
CA MET A 245 -11.07 18.51 2.73
C MET A 245 -11.02 18.01 1.29
N LEU A 246 -10.75 16.72 1.06
CA LEU A 246 -10.78 16.11 -0.28
C LEU A 246 -12.20 16.10 -0.85
N ARG A 247 -13.20 15.76 -0.02
CA ARG A 247 -14.61 15.86 -0.40
C ARG A 247 -14.99 17.31 -0.71
N ILE A 248 -14.66 18.25 0.17
CA ILE A 248 -14.86 19.71 -0.03
C ILE A 248 -14.20 20.21 -1.32
N ASN A 249 -12.95 19.80 -1.59
CA ASN A 249 -12.27 20.17 -2.82
C ASN A 249 -12.98 19.67 -4.08
N LYS A 250 -13.58 18.47 -4.03
CA LYS A 250 -14.24 17.90 -5.19
C LYS A 250 -15.69 18.39 -5.36
N LYS A 251 -16.46 18.50 -4.28
CA LYS A 251 -17.88 18.88 -4.32
C LYS A 251 -18.13 20.37 -4.23
N VAL A 252 -17.29 21.15 -3.55
CA VAL A 252 -17.52 22.60 -3.33
C VAL A 252 -16.61 23.45 -4.20
N TRP A 253 -15.29 23.20 -4.15
CA TRP A 253 -14.34 24.07 -4.86
C TRP A 253 -14.46 23.95 -6.38
N PHE A 254 -14.72 22.76 -6.92
CA PHE A 254 -14.95 22.59 -8.36
C PHE A 254 -16.13 23.45 -8.87
N PRO A 255 -17.34 23.38 -8.28
CA PRO A 255 -18.42 24.26 -8.67
C PRO A 255 -18.15 25.75 -8.43
N VAL A 256 -17.44 26.13 -7.36
CA VAL A 256 -17.03 27.53 -7.13
C VAL A 256 -16.11 28.03 -8.23
N LEU A 257 -15.07 27.25 -8.57
CA LEU A 257 -14.14 27.58 -9.66
C LEU A 257 -14.86 27.67 -11.00
N SER A 258 -15.76 26.72 -11.29
CA SER A 258 -16.59 26.75 -12.49
C SER A 258 -17.48 27.99 -12.53
N SER A 259 -18.02 28.41 -11.38
CA SER A 259 -18.87 29.59 -11.24
C SER A 259 -18.09 30.90 -11.39
N LEU A 260 -16.87 30.94 -10.88
CA LEU A 260 -15.97 32.10 -11.02
C LEU A 260 -15.49 32.25 -12.47
N LEU A 261 -15.13 31.14 -13.11
CA LEU A 261 -14.82 31.10 -14.55
C LEU A 261 -16.02 31.58 -15.37
N PHE A 262 -17.22 31.13 -15.00
CA PHE A 262 -18.47 31.60 -15.61
C PHE A 262 -18.66 33.12 -15.49
N LEU A 263 -18.48 33.68 -14.28
CA LEU A 263 -18.55 35.12 -14.05
C LEU A 263 -17.55 35.88 -14.92
N LEU A 264 -16.32 35.38 -15.06
CA LEU A 264 -15.29 35.98 -15.91
C LEU A 264 -15.65 35.93 -17.39
N ILE A 265 -16.12 34.79 -17.91
CA ILE A 265 -16.56 34.66 -19.31
C ILE A 265 -17.72 35.62 -19.60
N LYS A 266 -18.67 35.73 -18.66
CA LYS A 266 -19.81 36.62 -18.83
C LYS A 266 -19.42 38.10 -18.77
N LEU A 267 -18.52 38.49 -17.86
CA LEU A 267 -17.98 39.85 -17.82
C LEU A 267 -17.19 40.19 -19.09
N TRP A 268 -16.50 39.22 -19.69
CA TRP A 268 -15.72 39.41 -20.91
C TRP A 268 -16.60 39.52 -22.17
N SER A 269 -17.73 38.79 -22.23
CA SER A 269 -18.63 38.79 -23.39
C SER A 269 -19.56 40.01 -23.47
N ILE A 270 -19.72 40.78 -22.40
CA ILE A 270 -20.57 41.97 -22.39
C ILE A 270 -19.68 43.20 -22.62
N GLU A 271 -19.60 43.67 -23.87
CA GLU A 271 -18.84 44.88 -24.27
C GLU A 271 -19.28 46.18 -23.58
N SER A 272 -20.38 46.18 -22.82
CA SER A 272 -20.83 47.33 -22.04
C SER A 272 -21.24 46.88 -20.64
N ILE A 273 -20.65 47.45 -19.60
CA ILE A 273 -20.93 47.15 -18.18
C ILE A 273 -22.37 47.60 -17.83
N LYS A 274 -23.37 46.87 -18.32
CA LYS A 274 -24.75 46.90 -17.83
C LYS A 274 -25.02 45.54 -17.24
N ILE A 275 -24.69 45.40 -15.96
CA ILE A 275 -25.04 44.21 -15.18
C ILE A 275 -26.58 44.17 -15.11
N THR A 276 -27.19 43.34 -15.94
CA THR A 276 -28.65 43.17 -15.95
C THR A 276 -29.13 42.54 -14.63
N TYR A 277 -30.40 42.77 -14.26
CA TYR A 277 -31.04 42.07 -13.14
C TYR A 277 -30.90 40.54 -13.26
N GLU A 278 -30.92 40.01 -14.48
CA GLU A 278 -30.69 38.60 -14.75
C GLU A 278 -29.29 38.13 -14.30
N THR A 279 -28.27 38.97 -14.48
CA THR A 279 -26.90 38.65 -14.05
C THR A 279 -26.79 38.62 -12.53
N HIS A 280 -27.42 39.56 -11.82
CA HIS A 280 -27.50 39.52 -10.36
C HIS A 280 -28.20 38.26 -9.85
N GLY A 281 -29.31 37.87 -10.48
CA GLY A 281 -30.03 36.64 -10.12
C GLY A 281 -29.20 35.36 -10.33
N GLN A 282 -28.43 35.28 -11.41
CA GLN A 282 -27.53 34.16 -11.68
C GLN A 282 -26.39 34.06 -10.66
N ILE A 283 -25.78 35.20 -10.29
CA ILE A 283 -24.75 35.26 -9.25
C ILE A 283 -25.32 34.82 -7.90
N LEU A 284 -26.51 35.30 -7.54
CA LEU A 284 -27.15 34.93 -6.28
C LEU A 284 -27.46 33.43 -6.22
N MET A 285 -28.01 32.85 -7.29
CA MET A 285 -28.25 31.40 -7.40
C MET A 285 -26.98 30.58 -7.20
N ILE A 286 -25.88 31.01 -7.81
CA ILE A 286 -24.57 30.38 -7.67
C ILE A 286 -24.07 30.43 -6.21
N ILE A 287 -24.20 31.59 -5.56
CA ILE A 287 -23.77 31.78 -4.16
C ILE A 287 -24.58 30.85 -3.24
N VAL A 288 -25.91 30.83 -3.40
CA VAL A 288 -26.80 29.98 -2.59
C VAL A 288 -26.55 28.49 -2.85
N GLY A 289 -26.38 28.10 -4.12
CA GLY A 289 -26.07 26.72 -4.48
C GLY A 289 -24.74 26.24 -3.89
N THR A 290 -23.73 27.12 -3.91
CA THR A 290 -22.43 26.87 -3.25
C THR A 290 -22.59 26.69 -1.75
N SER A 291 -23.40 27.53 -1.09
CA SER A 291 -23.69 27.38 0.34
C SER A 291 -24.36 26.04 0.65
N PHE A 292 -25.32 25.57 -0.16
CA PHE A 292 -25.96 24.27 0.04
C PHE A 292 -24.98 23.10 -0.09
N LEU A 293 -24.07 23.13 -1.08
CA LEU A 293 -23.00 22.13 -1.21
C LEU A 293 -22.09 22.11 0.00
N TYR A 294 -21.74 23.29 0.51
CA TYR A 294 -20.91 23.42 1.71
C TYR A 294 -21.59 22.89 2.98
N PHE A 295 -22.91 23.10 3.12
CA PHE A 295 -23.67 22.60 4.27
C PHE A 295 -23.85 21.08 4.25
N GLU A 296 -24.12 20.47 3.08
CA GLU A 296 -24.27 19.01 2.96
C GLU A 296 -23.02 18.25 3.39
N GLU A 297 -21.83 18.84 3.24
CA GLU A 297 -20.59 18.17 3.65
C GLU A 297 -20.26 18.31 5.12
N ARG A 298 -20.81 19.33 5.80
CA ARG A 298 -20.61 19.55 7.24
C ARG A 298 -21.68 18.90 8.09
N LEU A 299 -22.86 18.67 7.53
CA LEU A 299 -23.99 18.07 8.21
C LEU A 299 -24.24 16.66 7.67
N PRO A 300 -24.82 15.74 8.45
CA PRO A 300 -25.33 14.50 7.88
C PRO A 300 -26.29 14.81 6.71
N PRO A 301 -26.32 13.97 5.65
CA PRO A 301 -27.12 14.24 4.47
C PRO A 301 -28.60 14.39 4.86
N ILE A 302 -29.13 15.61 4.68
CA ILE A 302 -30.54 15.89 4.89
C ILE A 302 -31.26 15.52 3.60
N GLU A 303 -32.01 14.41 3.64
CA GLU A 303 -32.88 13.99 2.54
C GLU A 303 -34.23 14.71 2.63
N LEU A 304 -34.53 15.57 1.67
CA LEU A 304 -35.85 16.17 1.51
C LEU A 304 -36.71 15.23 0.65
N PRO A 305 -37.83 14.71 1.15
CA PRO A 305 -38.76 13.93 0.33
C PRO A 305 -39.51 14.88 -0.62
N VAL A 306 -39.23 14.79 -1.93
CA VAL A 306 -40.00 15.47 -2.97
C VAL A 306 -40.81 14.40 -3.73
N LYS A 307 -42.10 14.30 -3.43
CA LYS A 307 -43.00 13.26 -3.97
C LYS A 307 -42.44 11.84 -3.71
N ARG A 308 -41.90 11.17 -4.74
CA ARG A 308 -41.34 9.81 -4.68
C ARG A 308 -39.80 9.77 -4.73
N ILE A 309 -39.14 10.93 -4.82
CA ILE A 309 -37.68 11.03 -4.95
C ILE A 309 -37.12 11.68 -3.68
N LYS A 310 -36.08 11.08 -3.12
CA LYS A 310 -35.28 11.67 -2.03
C LYS A 310 -34.20 12.54 -2.66
N ILE A 311 -34.29 13.85 -2.45
CA ILE A 311 -33.31 14.81 -2.96
C ILE A 311 -32.45 15.29 -1.80
N THR A 312 -31.13 15.29 -1.96
CA THR A 312 -30.22 15.79 -0.93
C THR A 312 -29.94 17.28 -1.13
N LEU A 313 -29.53 17.98 -0.05
CA LEU A 313 -29.13 19.39 -0.15
C LEU A 313 -28.02 19.62 -1.17
N GLY A 314 -27.10 18.67 -1.35
CA GLY A 314 -26.04 18.77 -2.35
C GLY A 314 -26.58 18.73 -3.77
N GLN A 315 -27.55 17.86 -4.08
CA GLN A 315 -28.17 17.82 -5.40
C GLN A 315 -28.89 19.13 -5.74
N ILE A 316 -29.57 19.74 -4.76
CA ILE A 316 -30.18 21.08 -4.91
C ILE A 316 -29.10 22.12 -5.20
N GLY A 317 -28.00 22.07 -4.44
CA GLY A 317 -26.85 22.97 -4.64
C GLY A 317 -26.22 22.84 -6.03
N GLU A 318 -25.97 21.62 -6.52
CA GLU A 318 -25.46 21.37 -7.87
C GLU A 318 -26.40 21.95 -8.93
N PHE A 319 -27.71 21.71 -8.80
CA PHE A 319 -28.70 22.21 -9.75
C PHE A 319 -28.72 23.75 -9.80
N MET A 320 -28.67 24.40 -8.64
CA MET A 320 -28.63 25.87 -8.55
C MET A 320 -27.38 26.49 -9.17
N ILE A 321 -26.28 25.74 -9.28
CA ILE A 321 -25.05 26.20 -9.93
C ILE A 321 -25.07 25.90 -11.43
N VAL A 322 -25.49 24.70 -11.82
CA VAL A 322 -25.45 24.27 -13.22
C VAL A 322 -26.47 25.02 -14.09
N VAL A 323 -27.68 25.29 -13.60
CA VAL A 323 -28.73 25.97 -14.37
C VAL A 323 -28.32 27.37 -14.83
N PRO A 324 -27.81 28.27 -13.97
CA PRO A 324 -27.28 29.56 -14.40
C PRO A 324 -26.18 29.47 -15.46
N ILE A 325 -25.24 28.53 -15.28
CA ILE A 325 -24.12 28.32 -16.21
C ILE A 325 -24.64 27.88 -17.58
N LEU A 326 -25.51 26.88 -17.63
CA LEU A 326 -26.10 26.38 -18.88
C LEU A 326 -26.93 27.46 -19.57
N LYS A 327 -27.74 28.23 -18.81
CA LYS A 327 -28.57 29.30 -19.39
C LYS A 327 -27.71 30.36 -20.07
N ALA A 328 -26.63 30.77 -19.44
CA ALA A 328 -25.78 31.82 -19.96
C ALA A 328 -24.81 31.36 -21.06
N LEU A 329 -24.50 30.06 -21.15
CA LEU A 329 -23.86 29.47 -22.34
C LEU A 329 -24.82 29.25 -23.51
N GLY A 330 -26.11 29.60 -23.37
CA GLY A 330 -27.13 29.33 -24.40
C GLY A 330 -27.50 27.84 -24.52
N LEU A 331 -27.09 27.01 -23.57
CA LEU A 331 -27.27 25.55 -23.55
C LEU A 331 -28.51 25.13 -22.75
N VAL A 332 -29.57 25.95 -22.75
CA VAL A 332 -30.82 25.68 -22.01
C VAL A 332 -31.44 24.34 -22.41
N SER A 333 -31.25 23.91 -23.66
CA SER A 333 -31.70 22.60 -24.16
C SER A 333 -31.07 21.39 -23.44
N LEU A 334 -29.93 21.56 -22.78
CA LEU A 334 -29.34 20.52 -21.93
C LEU A 334 -30.01 20.44 -20.56
N ILE A 335 -30.61 21.53 -20.05
CA ILE A 335 -31.32 21.54 -18.76
C ILE A 335 -32.52 20.57 -18.81
N THR A 336 -33.26 20.56 -19.92
CA THR A 336 -34.38 19.62 -20.13
C THR A 336 -33.93 18.15 -20.21
N ARG A 337 -32.64 17.86 -20.39
CA ARG A 337 -32.09 16.49 -20.31
C ARG A 337 -31.59 16.11 -18.92
N MET A 338 -31.38 17.09 -18.03
CA MET A 338 -30.88 16.85 -16.66
C MET A 338 -32.00 16.51 -15.66
N ILE A 339 -33.25 16.86 -15.96
CA ILE A 339 -34.42 16.50 -15.17
C ILE A 339 -35.18 15.40 -15.96
N PRO A 340 -35.11 14.12 -15.55
CA PRO A 340 -35.90 13.06 -16.17
C PRO A 340 -37.40 13.22 -15.91
#